data_AF-A0A4Q9JTQ4-F1
#
_entry.id   AF-A0A4Q9JTQ4-F1
#
_cell.length_a   1.000
_cell.length_b   1.000
_cell.length_c   1.000
_cell.angle_alpha   90.00
_cell.angle_beta   90.00
_cell.angle_gamma   90.00
#
_symmetry.space_group_name_H-M   'P 1'
#
loop_
_entity.id
_entity.type
_entity.pdbx_description
1 polymer ?
#
loop_
_entity_poly.entity_id
_entity_poly.type
_entity_poly.pdbx_seq_one_letter_code
_entity_poly.pdbx_strand_id
1 'polypeptide(L)'
;MKPLSQSKSFKLIKEEGFKAWLEYRYFKILRTYEKHIVLKFTKQFKPLPKNYKFILCSYSVSAHWALGEFLQFCNLKKVIAFEDGLTCYYTAKRKLKKVKNSQSYLDLIFWNKENKYISNITSIFEPTKILILTRDPISRFKTFINHGLCDKRTIYHLNDQFDAIYYIGKNGYEINNTKPDCKGLFYWMQPSKKVTTNFNYYSNIKAFLESKKEFKIFYIDCKELDSKIAFNTMNKLAK
;
A
#
# COMPACT_ATOMS: atom_id res chain seq x y z
N MET A 1 31.68 2.84 -11.36
CA MET A 1 30.94 1.60 -11.74
C MET A 1 31.08 0.58 -10.62
N LYS A 2 30.01 -0.13 -10.23
CA LYS A 2 30.14 -1.24 -9.26
C LYS A 2 30.87 -2.42 -9.90
N PRO A 3 31.76 -3.12 -9.17
CA PRO A 3 32.48 -4.29 -9.71
C PRO A 3 31.48 -5.38 -10.14
N LEU A 4 31.79 -6.08 -11.25
CA LEU A 4 30.91 -7.11 -11.84
C LEU A 4 30.54 -8.22 -10.83
N SER A 5 31.43 -8.53 -9.89
CA SER A 5 31.22 -9.51 -8.82
C SER A 5 30.09 -9.13 -7.84
N GLN A 6 29.69 -7.87 -7.77
CA GLN A 6 28.58 -7.39 -6.94
C GLN A 6 27.25 -7.26 -7.72
N SER A 7 27.25 -7.58 -9.02
CA SER A 7 26.06 -7.54 -9.85
C SER A 7 25.12 -8.68 -9.47
N LYS A 8 23.89 -8.33 -9.07
CA LYS A 8 22.83 -9.30 -8.76
C LYS A 8 22.56 -10.28 -9.91
N SER A 9 22.74 -9.82 -11.16
CA SER A 9 22.64 -10.65 -12.35
C SER A 9 23.72 -11.74 -12.41
N PHE A 10 24.98 -11.39 -12.13
CA PHE A 10 26.09 -12.35 -12.13
C PHE A 10 25.96 -13.36 -11.00
N LYS A 11 25.53 -12.88 -9.82
CA LYS A 11 25.25 -13.73 -8.66
C LYS A 11 24.16 -14.76 -8.98
N LEU A 12 23.06 -14.33 -9.60
CA LEU A 12 21.97 -15.21 -10.05
C LEU A 12 22.42 -16.26 -11.07
N ILE A 13 23.24 -15.88 -12.06
CA ILE A 13 23.78 -16.85 -13.05
C ILE A 13 24.64 -17.90 -12.34
N LYS A 14 25.51 -17.48 -11.41
CA LYS A 14 26.46 -18.36 -10.73
C LYS A 14 25.78 -19.30 -9.73
N GLU A 15 24.79 -18.81 -8.99
CA GLU A 15 24.17 -19.55 -7.88
C GLU A 15 22.89 -20.29 -8.29
N GLU A 16 22.08 -19.71 -9.19
CA GLU A 16 20.74 -20.22 -9.56
C GLU A 16 20.64 -20.60 -11.05
N GLY A 17 21.69 -20.36 -11.84
CA GLY A 17 21.77 -20.73 -13.25
C GLY A 17 21.14 -19.74 -14.23
N PHE A 18 21.37 -19.99 -15.53
CA PHE A 18 20.97 -19.10 -16.63
C PHE A 18 19.45 -18.92 -16.75
N LYS A 19 18.67 -19.98 -16.45
CA LYS A 19 17.20 -19.93 -16.48
C LYS A 19 16.65 -18.95 -15.44
N ALA A 20 17.15 -18.99 -14.21
CA ALA A 20 16.75 -18.06 -13.15
C ALA A 20 17.14 -16.62 -13.50
N TRP A 21 18.28 -16.43 -14.16
CA TRP A 21 18.69 -15.12 -14.68
C TRP A 21 17.78 -14.60 -15.80
N LEU A 22 17.40 -15.44 -16.77
CA LEU A 22 16.46 -15.08 -17.83
C LEU A 22 15.10 -14.66 -17.24
N GLU A 23 14.57 -15.44 -16.30
CA GLU A 23 13.34 -15.08 -15.58
C GLU A 23 13.49 -13.73 -14.86
N TYR A 24 14.60 -13.53 -14.14
CA TYR A 24 14.89 -12.26 -13.48
C TYR A 24 14.96 -11.06 -14.45
N ARG A 25 15.62 -11.21 -15.60
CA ARG A 25 15.72 -10.15 -16.62
C ARG A 25 14.36 -9.87 -17.26
N TYR A 26 13.62 -10.91 -17.60
CA TYR A 26 12.26 -10.80 -18.13
C TYR A 26 11.34 -10.06 -17.15
N PHE A 27 11.34 -10.43 -15.86
CA PHE A 27 10.56 -9.72 -14.84
C PHE A 27 11.04 -8.29 -14.59
N LYS A 28 12.34 -8.02 -14.71
CA LYS A 28 12.89 -6.66 -14.57
C LYS A 28 12.40 -5.76 -15.70
N ILE A 29 12.43 -6.26 -16.93
CA ILE A 29 11.91 -5.56 -18.12
C ILE A 29 10.41 -5.34 -17.97
N LEU A 30 9.65 -6.39 -17.65
CA LEU A 30 8.22 -6.30 -17.40
C LEU A 30 7.87 -5.31 -16.30
N ARG A 31 8.64 -5.22 -15.21
CA ARG A 31 8.43 -4.21 -14.15
C ARG A 31 8.56 -2.78 -14.66
N THR A 32 9.51 -2.55 -15.57
CA THR A 32 9.71 -1.24 -16.20
C THR A 32 8.52 -0.89 -17.08
N TYR A 33 7.99 -1.86 -17.84
CA TYR A 33 6.83 -1.66 -18.71
C TYR A 33 5.47 -1.74 -17.98
N GLU A 34 5.38 -2.42 -16.83
CA GLU A 34 4.21 -2.45 -15.92
C GLU A 34 3.83 -1.01 -15.51
N LYS A 35 4.83 -0.13 -15.35
CA LYS A 35 4.63 1.28 -15.03
C LYS A 35 3.99 2.10 -16.15
N HIS A 36 4.04 1.63 -17.40
CA HIS A 36 3.68 2.43 -18.58
C HIS A 36 2.61 1.80 -19.49
N ILE A 37 2.41 0.47 -19.49
CA ILE A 37 1.66 -0.23 -20.55
C ILE A 37 0.50 -1.10 -20.04
N VAL A 38 0.43 -1.44 -18.75
CA VAL A 38 -0.49 -2.47 -18.25
C VAL A 38 -1.95 -2.02 -18.10
N LEU A 39 -2.24 -0.72 -18.27
CA LEU A 39 -3.58 -0.15 -18.10
C LEU A 39 -4.66 -0.74 -19.05
N LYS A 40 -4.27 -1.29 -20.22
CA LYS A 40 -5.24 -1.78 -21.23
C LYS A 40 -5.40 -3.31 -21.33
N PHE A 41 -4.50 -4.10 -20.74
CA PHE A 41 -4.45 -5.56 -21.00
C PHE A 41 -4.69 -6.45 -19.79
N THR A 42 -5.20 -5.93 -18.67
CA THR A 42 -5.46 -6.75 -17.45
C THR A 42 -6.43 -7.91 -17.68
N LYS A 43 -7.30 -7.84 -18.72
CA LYS A 43 -8.17 -8.95 -19.14
C LYS A 43 -7.41 -10.19 -19.61
N GLN A 44 -6.16 -10.05 -20.09
CA GLN A 44 -5.35 -11.17 -20.59
C GLN A 44 -4.54 -11.85 -19.47
N PHE A 45 -4.50 -11.25 -18.28
CA PHE A 45 -3.81 -11.84 -17.15
C PHE A 45 -4.65 -12.95 -16.52
N LYS A 46 -4.02 -14.11 -16.34
CA LYS A 46 -4.58 -15.18 -15.51
C LYS A 46 -4.75 -14.68 -14.07
N PRO A 47 -5.79 -15.14 -13.34
CA PRO A 47 -5.95 -14.80 -11.93
C PRO A 47 -4.69 -15.04 -11.10
N LEU A 48 -4.50 -14.22 -10.06
CA LEU A 48 -3.45 -14.41 -9.08
C LEU A 48 -3.67 -15.72 -8.31
N PRO A 49 -2.60 -16.42 -7.88
CA PRO A 49 -2.74 -17.60 -7.02
C PRO A 49 -3.57 -17.29 -5.77
N LYS A 50 -4.50 -18.18 -5.38
CA LYS A 50 -5.45 -18.01 -4.26
C LYS A 50 -4.82 -18.03 -2.86
N ASN A 51 -3.51 -17.82 -2.75
CA ASN A 51 -2.77 -17.87 -1.49
C ASN A 51 -2.93 -16.58 -0.66
N TYR A 52 -4.11 -15.97 -0.65
CA TYR A 52 -4.44 -14.76 0.13
C TYR A 52 -5.85 -14.86 0.71
N LYS A 53 -6.06 -14.23 1.88
CA LYS A 53 -7.31 -14.30 2.64
C LYS A 53 -8.32 -13.24 2.26
N PHE A 54 -7.86 -12.03 1.98
CA PHE A 54 -8.68 -10.88 1.63
C PHE A 54 -7.84 -9.83 0.88
N ILE A 55 -8.51 -8.79 0.40
CA ILE A 55 -7.91 -7.61 -0.22
C ILE A 55 -8.10 -6.43 0.75
N LEU A 56 -7.04 -5.68 1.04
CA LEU A 56 -7.08 -4.42 1.79
C LEU A 56 -6.96 -3.25 0.82
N CYS A 57 -7.89 -2.30 0.91
CA CYS A 57 -7.79 -1.01 0.25
C CYS A 57 -7.18 0.01 1.22
N SER A 58 -5.92 0.36 1.00
CA SER A 58 -5.14 1.25 1.85
C SER A 58 -5.16 2.68 1.33
N TYR A 59 -5.53 3.62 2.20
CA TYR A 59 -5.60 5.04 1.88
C TYR A 59 -4.64 5.85 2.75
N SER A 60 -4.04 6.90 2.17
CA SER A 60 -3.13 7.77 2.94
C SER A 60 -3.82 8.32 4.20
N VAL A 61 -3.05 8.51 5.28
CA VAL A 61 -3.51 9.03 6.59
C VAL A 61 -4.74 8.35 7.19
N SER A 62 -5.04 7.11 6.79
CA SER A 62 -6.19 6.33 7.29
C SER A 62 -5.77 5.19 8.24
N ALA A 63 -4.61 5.26 8.89
CA ALA A 63 -4.06 4.21 9.77
C ALA A 63 -3.77 2.83 9.12
N HIS A 64 -3.58 2.78 7.80
CA HIS A 64 -3.23 1.55 7.09
C HIS A 64 -1.90 0.92 7.56
N TRP A 65 -0.97 1.72 8.09
CA TRP A 65 0.27 1.21 8.70
C TRP A 65 -0.02 0.44 9.99
N ALA A 66 -0.82 0.99 10.91
CA ALA A 66 -1.17 0.33 12.16
C ALA A 66 -1.91 -1.00 11.92
N LEU A 67 -2.87 -1.00 10.99
CA LEU A 67 -3.55 -2.24 10.59
C LEU A 67 -2.57 -3.24 9.96
N GLY A 68 -1.65 -2.76 9.11
CA GLY A 68 -0.62 -3.60 8.49
C GLY A 68 0.29 -4.30 9.52
N GLU A 69 0.74 -3.57 10.54
CA GLU A 69 1.54 -4.12 11.65
C GLU A 69 0.75 -5.15 12.45
N PHE A 70 -0.51 -4.86 12.79
CA PHE A 70 -1.39 -5.82 13.46
C PHE A 70 -1.53 -7.12 12.65
N LEU A 71 -1.79 -7.02 11.35
CA LEU A 71 -1.90 -8.18 10.46
C LEU A 71 -0.58 -8.96 10.38
N GLN A 72 0.56 -8.28 10.42
CA GLN A 72 1.87 -8.92 10.48
C GLN A 72 2.04 -9.71 11.79
N PHE A 73 1.62 -9.17 12.94
CA PHE A 73 1.59 -9.92 14.21
C PHE A 73 0.65 -11.14 14.14
N CYS A 74 -0.42 -11.07 13.35
CA CYS A 74 -1.27 -12.22 13.03
C CYS A 74 -0.67 -13.19 11.99
N ASN A 75 0.63 -13.10 11.70
CA ASN A 75 1.35 -13.92 10.71
C ASN A 75 0.82 -13.79 9.27
N LEU A 76 0.17 -12.68 8.92
CA LEU A 76 -0.27 -12.40 7.56
C LEU A 76 0.78 -11.61 6.79
N LYS A 77 1.19 -12.15 5.64
CA LYS A 77 2.16 -11.48 4.75
C LYS A 77 1.45 -10.47 3.84
N LYS A 78 1.94 -9.23 3.81
CA LYS A 78 1.49 -8.20 2.86
C LYS A 78 1.99 -8.46 1.44
N VAL A 79 1.08 -8.48 0.47
CA VAL A 79 1.40 -8.53 -0.96
C VAL A 79 0.76 -7.35 -1.69
N ILE A 80 1.57 -6.37 -2.11
CA ILE A 80 1.08 -5.24 -2.91
C ILE A 80 0.68 -5.74 -4.30
N ALA A 81 -0.59 -5.56 -4.65
CA ALA A 81 -1.16 -5.92 -5.94
C ALA A 81 -1.47 -4.70 -6.81
N PHE A 82 -1.65 -3.53 -6.18
CA PHE A 82 -1.88 -2.25 -6.85
C PHE A 82 -1.28 -1.12 -6.02
N GLU A 83 -0.68 -0.13 -6.69
CA GLU A 83 -0.13 1.06 -6.05
C GLU A 83 -0.30 2.26 -6.98
N ASP A 84 -1.16 3.21 -6.59
CA ASP A 84 -1.39 4.49 -7.28
C ASP A 84 -1.51 4.40 -8.82
N GLY A 85 -2.47 3.60 -9.29
CA GLY A 85 -2.72 3.42 -10.72
C GLY A 85 -1.88 2.31 -11.37
N LEU A 86 -0.92 1.73 -10.65
CA LEU A 86 -0.02 0.71 -11.17
C LEU A 86 -0.37 -0.68 -10.65
N THR A 87 -0.74 -1.58 -11.57
CA THR A 87 -0.94 -3.00 -11.25
C THR A 87 0.40 -3.71 -11.06
N CYS A 88 0.63 -4.26 -9.88
CA CYS A 88 1.87 -4.97 -9.51
C CYS A 88 1.78 -6.48 -9.80
N TYR A 89 1.20 -6.88 -10.95
CA TYR A 89 0.77 -8.25 -11.22
C TYR A 89 1.88 -9.30 -11.08
N TYR A 90 3.01 -9.13 -11.79
CA TYR A 90 4.08 -10.13 -11.77
C TYR A 90 4.78 -10.19 -10.41
N THR A 91 4.92 -9.04 -9.76
CA THR A 91 5.48 -8.96 -8.40
C THR A 91 4.59 -9.70 -7.40
N ALA A 92 3.28 -9.45 -7.44
CA ALA A 92 2.30 -10.09 -6.57
C ALA A 92 2.25 -11.60 -6.82
N LYS A 93 2.16 -12.04 -8.08
CA LYS A 93 2.15 -13.45 -8.48
C LYS A 93 3.38 -14.20 -7.97
N ARG A 94 4.57 -13.62 -8.12
CA ARG A 94 5.82 -14.22 -7.65
C ARG A 94 5.85 -14.32 -6.12
N LYS A 95 5.39 -13.29 -5.40
CA LYS A 95 5.30 -13.32 -3.93
C LYS A 95 4.34 -14.43 -3.48
N LEU A 96 3.13 -14.47 -4.02
CA LEU A 96 2.11 -15.47 -3.68
C LEU A 96 2.56 -16.92 -3.92
N LYS A 97 3.36 -17.17 -4.97
CA LYS A 97 3.97 -18.50 -5.22
C LYS A 97 5.01 -18.90 -4.18
N LYS A 98 5.73 -17.94 -3.59
CA LYS A 98 6.75 -18.19 -2.56
C LYS A 98 6.16 -18.36 -1.17
N VAL A 99 4.95 -17.86 -0.94
CA VAL A 99 4.21 -18.09 0.29
C VAL A 99 3.64 -19.51 0.26
N LYS A 100 4.49 -20.52 0.52
CA LYS A 100 4.04 -21.88 0.85
C LYS A 100 3.55 -21.87 2.30
N ASN A 101 2.33 -22.34 2.55
CA ASN A 101 1.74 -22.54 3.88
C ASN A 101 1.53 -21.29 4.77
N SER A 102 1.96 -20.09 4.37
CA SER A 102 1.64 -18.85 5.11
C SER A 102 0.40 -18.18 4.55
N GLN A 103 -0.38 -17.54 5.41
CA GLN A 103 -1.53 -16.75 4.99
C GLN A 103 -1.04 -15.36 4.54
N SER A 104 -1.59 -14.82 3.45
CA SER A 104 -1.24 -13.48 2.96
C SER A 104 -2.50 -12.65 2.74
N TYR A 105 -2.34 -11.34 2.58
CA TYR A 105 -3.40 -10.45 2.10
C TYR A 105 -2.87 -9.61 0.94
N LEU A 106 -3.78 -9.25 0.03
CA LEU A 106 -3.45 -8.34 -1.06
C LEU A 106 -3.66 -6.91 -0.60
N ASP A 107 -2.74 -6.00 -0.93
CA ASP A 107 -2.90 -4.57 -0.64
C ASP A 107 -3.06 -3.79 -1.95
N LEU A 108 -4.10 -2.97 -1.99
CA LEU A 108 -4.39 -2.00 -3.05
C LEU A 108 -4.19 -0.60 -2.45
N ILE A 109 -3.12 0.06 -2.87
CA ILE A 109 -2.67 1.31 -2.28
C ILE A 109 -3.19 2.49 -3.11
N PHE A 110 -3.94 3.38 -2.46
CA PHE A 110 -4.55 4.59 -3.02
C PHE A 110 -4.08 5.81 -2.21
N TRP A 111 -2.81 6.19 -2.36
CA TRP A 111 -2.30 7.39 -1.71
C TRP A 111 -2.74 8.65 -2.45
N ASN A 112 -2.70 8.64 -3.77
CA ASN A 112 -2.84 9.85 -4.60
C ASN A 112 -4.18 9.91 -5.38
N LYS A 113 -4.61 11.12 -5.75
CA LYS A 113 -5.88 11.37 -6.46
C LYS A 113 -5.85 10.98 -7.94
N GLU A 114 -4.68 11.00 -8.61
CA GLU A 114 -4.52 10.69 -10.05
C GLU A 114 -4.68 9.20 -10.40
N ASN A 115 -5.36 8.44 -9.54
CA ASN A 115 -5.58 7.02 -9.77
C ASN A 115 -6.70 6.84 -10.79
N LYS A 116 -6.31 6.72 -12.07
CA LYS A 116 -7.17 6.12 -13.11
C LYS A 116 -7.33 4.65 -12.76
N TYR A 117 -8.28 4.38 -11.87
CA TYR A 117 -8.64 3.02 -11.51
C TYR A 117 -8.99 2.24 -12.79
N ILE A 118 -8.33 1.09 -12.97
CA ILE A 118 -8.39 0.32 -14.21
C ILE A 118 -9.71 -0.44 -14.20
N SER A 119 -10.58 -0.17 -15.18
CA SER A 119 -11.93 -0.72 -15.30
C SER A 119 -12.02 -2.26 -15.38
N ASN A 120 -10.89 -2.97 -15.31
CA ASN A 120 -10.81 -4.43 -15.42
C ASN A 120 -9.82 -5.06 -14.43
N ILE A 121 -9.46 -4.39 -13.32
CA ILE A 121 -8.52 -4.97 -12.36
C ILE A 121 -9.11 -6.20 -11.65
N THR A 122 -10.43 -6.36 -11.64
CA THR A 122 -11.09 -7.50 -10.98
C THR A 122 -10.89 -8.83 -11.71
N SER A 123 -10.45 -8.83 -12.97
CA SER A 123 -10.11 -10.06 -13.70
C SER A 123 -9.00 -10.85 -13.02
N ILE A 124 -8.03 -10.16 -12.41
CA ILE A 124 -6.85 -10.80 -11.80
C ILE A 124 -7.07 -11.28 -10.36
N PHE A 125 -8.20 -10.93 -9.74
CA PHE A 125 -8.52 -11.33 -8.37
C PHE A 125 -9.56 -12.44 -8.35
N GLU A 126 -9.43 -13.36 -7.41
CA GLU A 126 -10.46 -14.36 -7.10
C GLU A 126 -11.50 -13.73 -6.16
N PRO A 127 -12.78 -14.15 -6.23
CA PRO A 127 -13.81 -13.74 -5.29
C PRO A 127 -13.34 -13.88 -3.83
N THR A 128 -13.42 -12.79 -3.06
CA THR A 128 -12.97 -12.76 -1.66
C THR A 128 -13.54 -11.56 -0.89
N LYS A 129 -13.15 -11.41 0.38
CA LYS A 129 -13.45 -10.24 1.20
C LYS A 129 -12.57 -9.06 0.78
N ILE A 130 -13.15 -7.87 0.68
CA ILE A 130 -12.46 -6.60 0.49
C ILE A 130 -12.65 -5.78 1.75
N LEU A 131 -11.55 -5.35 2.35
CA LEU A 131 -11.52 -4.53 3.53
C LEU A 131 -11.15 -3.10 3.15
N ILE A 132 -11.99 -2.15 3.51
CA ILE A 132 -11.80 -0.73 3.24
C ILE A 132 -11.59 -0.03 4.56
N LEU A 133 -10.39 0.52 4.75
CA LEU A 133 -10.08 1.31 5.93
C LEU A 133 -10.50 2.76 5.68
N THR A 134 -11.52 3.20 6.40
CA THR A 134 -12.07 4.55 6.32
C THR A 134 -11.58 5.39 7.48
N ARG A 135 -11.62 6.71 7.31
CA ARG A 135 -11.37 7.66 8.39
C ARG A 135 -12.09 8.95 8.06
N ASP A 136 -12.67 9.57 9.08
CA ASP A 136 -13.25 10.90 8.99
C ASP A 136 -12.33 11.87 8.20
N PRO A 137 -12.82 12.52 7.12
CA PRO A 137 -12.00 13.38 6.28
C PRO A 137 -11.29 14.51 7.04
N ILE A 138 -11.96 15.13 8.01
CA ILE A 138 -11.37 16.20 8.83
C ILE A 138 -10.21 15.65 9.66
N SER A 139 -10.38 14.46 10.25
CA SER A 139 -9.34 13.78 11.02
C SER A 139 -8.13 13.37 10.16
N ARG A 140 -8.36 13.00 8.89
CA ARG A 140 -7.27 12.75 7.92
C ARG A 140 -6.48 14.02 7.64
N PHE A 141 -7.16 15.14 7.43
CA PHE A 141 -6.53 16.46 7.27
C PHE A 141 -5.73 16.89 8.50
N LYS A 142 -6.31 16.78 9.70
CA LYS A 142 -5.62 17.08 10.97
C LYS A 142 -4.34 16.24 11.12
N THR A 143 -4.44 14.94 10.84
CA THR A 143 -3.28 14.05 10.89
C THR A 143 -2.22 14.46 9.90
N PHE A 144 -2.61 14.85 8.69
CA PHE A 144 -1.67 15.31 7.66
C PHE A 144 -0.94 16.59 8.06
N ILE A 145 -1.65 17.61 8.57
CA ILE A 145 -1.04 18.85 9.06
C ILE A 145 0.01 18.55 10.14
N ASN A 146 -0.27 17.58 11.00
CA ASN A 146 0.64 17.11 12.05
C ASN A 146 1.71 16.12 11.55
N HIS A 147 1.57 15.63 10.32
CA HIS A 147 2.50 14.71 9.69
C HIS A 147 3.68 15.51 9.13
N GLY A 148 4.88 15.23 9.63
CA GLY A 148 6.11 15.77 9.04
C GLY A 148 6.98 14.67 8.46
N LEU A 149 8.00 15.09 7.73
CA LEU A 149 9.12 14.25 7.36
C LEU A 149 10.09 14.28 8.54
N CYS A 150 10.25 13.14 9.20
CA CYS A 150 11.31 12.97 10.19
C CYS A 150 12.63 12.89 9.43
N ASP A 151 13.60 13.77 9.75
CA ASP A 151 14.95 13.59 9.21
C ASP A 151 15.49 12.25 9.71
N LYS A 152 16.05 11.45 8.81
CA LYS A 152 16.37 10.01 9.03
C LYS A 152 17.48 9.77 10.05
N ARG A 153 17.91 10.79 10.80
CA ARG A 153 19.08 10.78 11.68
C ARG A 153 18.74 10.89 13.17
N THR A 154 17.46 11.03 13.53
CA THR A 154 17.08 11.14 14.94
C THR A 154 17.02 9.75 15.58
N ILE A 155 17.91 9.50 16.53
CA ILE A 155 17.86 8.32 17.42
C ILE A 155 16.93 8.69 18.57
N TYR A 156 15.93 7.85 18.83
CA TYR A 156 14.98 8.03 19.92
C TYR A 156 15.29 7.08 21.06
N HIS A 157 15.29 7.58 22.28
CA HIS A 157 15.42 6.80 23.51
C HIS A 157 14.06 6.65 24.20
N LEU A 158 13.86 5.56 24.93
CA LEU A 158 12.59 5.24 25.61
C LEU A 158 12.11 6.32 26.60
N ASN A 159 13.04 7.12 27.13
CA ASN A 159 12.77 8.16 28.12
C ASN A 159 12.65 9.57 27.51
N ASP A 160 12.67 9.67 26.19
CA ASP A 160 12.56 10.96 25.51
C ASP A 160 11.18 11.57 25.74
N GLN A 161 11.12 12.89 25.95
CA GLN A 161 9.87 13.63 25.87
C GLN A 161 9.45 13.75 24.42
N PHE A 162 8.73 12.73 23.94
CA PHE A 162 8.34 12.61 22.54
C PHE A 162 7.61 13.84 22.01
N ASP A 163 6.76 14.50 22.82
CA ASP A 163 6.02 15.70 22.41
C ASP A 163 6.93 16.87 22.02
N ALA A 164 8.06 17.08 22.71
CA ALA A 164 9.02 18.12 22.37
C ALA A 164 9.84 17.77 21.12
N ILE A 165 10.25 16.49 20.99
CA ILE A 165 11.04 16.01 19.86
C ILE A 165 10.20 15.90 18.58
N TYR A 166 8.89 15.68 18.69
CA TYR A 166 7.99 15.62 17.54
C TYR A 166 7.91 16.92 16.76
N TYR A 167 8.24 18.07 17.36
CA TYR A 167 8.22 19.39 16.70
C TYR A 167 9.61 19.96 16.42
N ILE A 168 10.63 19.56 17.17
CA ILE A 168 12.00 20.02 16.96
C ILE A 168 12.63 19.20 15.83
N GLY A 169 12.65 19.76 14.61
CA GLY A 169 13.31 19.16 13.45
C GLY A 169 12.40 18.48 12.43
N LYS A 170 11.07 18.61 12.55
CA LYS A 170 10.16 18.26 11.44
C LYS A 170 10.13 19.40 10.44
N ASN A 171 10.52 19.10 9.21
CA ASN A 171 9.90 19.77 8.07
C ASN A 171 8.51 19.18 7.93
N GLY A 172 7.47 20.02 7.93
CA GLY A 172 6.18 19.60 7.38
C GLY A 172 6.34 19.07 5.96
N TYR A 173 5.28 18.55 5.35
CA TYR A 173 5.32 18.21 3.91
C TYR A 173 5.71 19.43 3.03
N GLU A 174 5.54 20.64 3.55
CA GLU A 174 6.16 21.86 3.06
C GLU A 174 7.48 22.09 3.80
N ILE A 175 8.60 22.04 3.06
CA ILE A 175 9.98 22.10 3.61
C ILE A 175 10.28 23.37 4.43
N ASN A 176 9.49 24.43 4.23
CA ASN A 176 9.64 25.71 4.91
C ASN A 176 8.76 25.84 6.17
N ASN A 177 7.91 24.85 6.44
CA ASN A 177 6.95 24.91 7.54
C ASN A 177 7.45 24.01 8.68
N THR A 178 8.08 24.63 9.68
CA THR A 178 8.66 23.96 10.86
C THR A 178 7.63 23.69 11.96
N LYS A 179 6.39 24.17 11.78
CA LYS A 179 5.26 23.94 12.69
C LYS A 179 4.01 23.53 11.90
N PRO A 180 3.10 22.74 12.49
CA PRO A 180 1.83 22.43 11.85
C PRO A 180 1.03 23.73 11.59
N ASP A 181 0.69 23.97 10.33
CA ASP A 181 -0.10 25.13 9.90
C ASP A 181 -1.17 24.67 8.90
N CYS A 182 -2.35 25.26 8.99
CA CYS A 182 -3.43 25.10 8.02
C CYS A 182 -3.02 25.48 6.60
N LYS A 183 -1.99 26.33 6.40
CA LYS A 183 -1.45 26.60 5.06
C LYS A 183 -0.95 25.35 4.34
N GLY A 184 -0.50 24.34 5.09
CA GLY A 184 -0.14 23.02 4.55
C GLY A 184 -1.31 22.29 3.88
N LEU A 185 -2.56 22.64 4.19
CA LEU A 185 -3.73 22.10 3.47
C LEU A 185 -3.79 22.59 2.02
N PHE A 186 -3.40 23.84 1.74
CA PHE A 186 -3.40 24.36 0.38
C PHE A 186 -2.38 23.65 -0.50
N TYR A 187 -1.21 23.27 0.05
CA TYR A 187 -0.23 22.44 -0.66
C TYR A 187 -0.85 21.14 -1.17
N TRP A 188 -1.79 20.59 -0.42
CA TRP A 188 -2.38 19.29 -0.68
C TRP A 188 -3.67 19.36 -1.49
N MET A 189 -4.42 20.47 -1.40
CA MET A 189 -5.56 20.71 -2.26
C MET A 189 -5.15 21.17 -3.67
N GLN A 190 -3.89 21.56 -3.87
CA GLN A 190 -3.35 21.95 -5.16
C GLN A 190 -3.38 20.78 -6.17
N PRO A 191 -4.19 20.88 -7.24
CA PRO A 191 -4.30 19.83 -8.25
C PRO A 191 -2.98 19.55 -9.00
N SER A 192 -2.08 20.54 -9.05
CA SER A 192 -0.79 20.46 -9.73
C SER A 192 0.25 19.62 -9.00
N LYS A 193 0.04 19.32 -7.70
CA LYS A 193 0.92 18.46 -6.93
C LYS A 193 0.28 17.08 -6.83
N LYS A 194 1.03 16.04 -7.21
CA LYS A 194 0.63 14.62 -7.09
C LYS A 194 0.41 14.15 -5.64
N VAL A 195 0.35 15.07 -4.68
CA VAL A 195 0.24 14.83 -3.23
C VAL A 195 -1.16 15.26 -2.77
N THR A 196 -2.20 14.79 -3.47
CA THR A 196 -3.60 14.99 -3.09
C THR A 196 -4.09 13.66 -2.54
N THR A 197 -4.53 13.59 -1.27
CA THR A 197 -4.98 12.28 -0.77
C THR A 197 -6.29 11.88 -1.41
N ASN A 198 -6.37 10.59 -1.69
CA ASN A 198 -7.54 9.98 -2.28
C ASN A 198 -8.71 9.88 -1.28
N PHE A 199 -9.82 10.54 -1.62
CA PHE A 199 -11.14 10.40 -0.99
C PHE A 199 -12.14 9.64 -1.85
N ASN A 200 -11.73 9.16 -3.02
CA ASN A 200 -12.59 8.53 -4.02
C ASN A 200 -12.84 7.04 -3.70
N TYR A 201 -13.27 6.74 -2.46
CA TYR A 201 -13.51 5.37 -2.00
C TYR A 201 -14.40 4.59 -2.96
N TYR A 202 -15.54 5.18 -3.35
CA TYR A 202 -16.49 4.56 -4.29
C TYR A 202 -15.86 4.28 -5.66
N SER A 203 -15.22 5.29 -6.27
CA SER A 203 -14.60 5.14 -7.60
C SER A 203 -13.50 4.07 -7.60
N ASN A 204 -12.74 3.95 -6.51
CA ASN A 204 -11.67 2.96 -6.37
C ASN A 204 -12.19 1.53 -6.21
N ILE A 205 -13.44 1.34 -5.78
CA ILE A 205 -14.04 0.00 -5.65
C ILE A 205 -15.07 -0.31 -6.73
N LYS A 206 -15.40 0.65 -7.60
CA LYS A 206 -16.47 0.56 -8.58
C LYS A 206 -16.39 -0.71 -9.44
N ALA A 207 -15.23 -1.10 -9.95
CA ALA A 207 -15.13 -2.33 -10.76
C ALA A 207 -15.28 -3.62 -9.95
N PHE A 208 -15.12 -3.60 -8.62
CA PHE A 208 -15.47 -4.73 -7.75
C PHE A 208 -16.98 -4.82 -7.56
N LEU A 209 -17.67 -3.68 -7.39
CA LEU A 209 -19.12 -3.61 -7.31
C LEU A 209 -19.80 -4.03 -8.62
N GLU A 210 -19.23 -3.64 -9.76
CA GLU A 210 -19.75 -3.94 -11.10
C GLU A 210 -19.23 -5.28 -11.66
N SER A 211 -18.44 -6.02 -10.89
CA SER A 211 -17.87 -7.29 -11.34
C SER A 211 -18.95 -8.39 -11.40
N LYS A 212 -18.78 -9.34 -12.32
CA LYS A 212 -19.53 -10.61 -12.29
C LYS A 212 -19.07 -11.54 -11.15
N LYS A 213 -17.95 -11.23 -10.50
CA LYS A 213 -17.41 -11.97 -9.36
C LYS A 213 -17.97 -11.40 -8.06
N GLU A 214 -18.40 -12.26 -7.15
CA GLU A 214 -18.95 -11.84 -5.87
C GLU A 214 -17.84 -11.48 -4.87
N PHE A 215 -17.64 -10.18 -4.63
CA PHE A 215 -16.75 -9.68 -3.59
C PHE A 215 -17.54 -9.20 -2.37
N LYS A 216 -17.14 -9.60 -1.17
CA LYS A 216 -17.79 -9.16 0.08
C LYS A 216 -17.05 -7.95 0.64
N ILE A 217 -17.70 -6.80 0.70
CA ILE A 217 -17.05 -5.53 1.09
C ILE A 217 -17.34 -5.24 2.55
N PHE A 218 -16.27 -4.95 3.29
CA PHE A 218 -16.29 -4.58 4.71
C PHE A 218 -15.61 -3.24 4.89
N TYR A 219 -16.17 -2.41 5.77
CA TYR A 219 -15.61 -1.14 6.17
C TYR A 219 -15.11 -1.25 7.60
N ILE A 220 -13.94 -0.69 7.87
CA ILE A 220 -13.43 -0.49 9.24
C ILE A 220 -13.16 1.00 9.38
N ASP A 221 -13.78 1.64 10.37
CA ASP A 221 -13.37 2.99 10.75
C ASP A 221 -12.01 2.89 11.47
N CYS A 222 -11.06 3.73 11.07
CA CYS A 222 -9.77 3.91 11.74
C CYS A 222 -9.91 4.09 13.26
N LYS A 223 -10.99 4.69 13.77
CA LYS A 223 -11.24 4.81 15.20
C LYS A 223 -11.32 3.45 15.89
N GLU A 224 -11.84 2.43 15.22
CA GLU A 224 -11.94 1.07 15.77
C GLU A 224 -10.57 0.38 15.94
N LEU A 225 -9.49 0.97 15.39
CA LEU A 225 -8.11 0.54 15.58
C LEU A 225 -7.39 1.29 16.71
N ASP A 226 -8.07 2.20 17.42
CA ASP A 226 -7.52 2.87 18.59
C ASP A 226 -7.19 1.84 19.68
N SER A 227 -6.03 1.98 20.33
CA SER A 227 -5.52 0.99 21.29
C SER A 227 -6.50 0.68 22.42
N LYS A 228 -7.39 1.62 22.78
CA LYS A 228 -8.40 1.42 23.83
C LYS A 228 -9.52 0.47 23.43
N ILE A 229 -9.80 0.34 22.13
CA ILE A 229 -10.92 -0.46 21.62
C ILE A 229 -10.53 -1.52 20.59
N ALA A 230 -9.30 -1.48 20.08
CA ALA A 230 -8.81 -2.38 19.04
C ALA A 230 -8.98 -3.85 19.40
N PHE A 231 -8.66 -4.25 20.64
CA PHE A 231 -8.82 -5.65 21.06
C PHE A 231 -10.28 -6.12 20.95
N ASN A 232 -11.23 -5.30 21.42
CA ASN A 232 -12.66 -5.61 21.36
C ASN A 232 -13.17 -5.65 19.92
N THR A 233 -12.76 -4.69 19.09
CA THR A 233 -13.07 -4.66 17.66
C THR A 233 -12.58 -5.94 16.97
N MET A 234 -11.31 -6.30 17.16
CA MET A 234 -10.72 -7.46 16.48
C MET A 234 -11.39 -8.76 16.93
N ASN A 235 -11.72 -8.90 18.22
CA ASN A 235 -12.48 -10.05 18.72
C ASN A 235 -13.88 -10.16 18.10
N LYS A 236 -14.56 -9.03 17.85
CA LYS A 236 -15.86 -9.02 17.18
C LYS A 236 -15.75 -9.44 15.72
N LEU A 237 -14.73 -8.95 15.01
CA LEU A 237 -14.52 -9.22 13.58
C LEU A 237 -13.93 -10.61 13.28
N ALA A 238 -13.36 -11.29 14.29
CA ALA A 238 -12.79 -12.62 14.16
C ALA A 238 -13.83 -13.75 14.12
N LYS A 239 -15.08 -13.46 14.51
CA LYS A 239 -16.22 -14.40 14.45
C LYS A 239 -16.83 -14.45 13.05
#